data_AF-A0A0U1P2V6-F1
#
_entry.id   AF-A0A0U1P2V6-F1
#
_cell.length_a   1.000
_cell.length_b   1.000
_cell.length_c   1.000
_cell.angle_alpha   90.00
_cell.angle_beta   90.00
_cell.angle_gamma   90.00
#
_symmetry.space_group_name_H-M   'P 1'
#
loop_
_entity.id
_entity.type
_entity.pdbx_description
1 polymer ?
#
loop_
_entity_poly.entity_id
_entity_poly.type
_entity_poly.pdbx_seq_one_letter_code
_entity_poly.pdbx_strand_id
1 'polypeptide(L)'
;MNSIWELVCHLLFYKKRLLMRFLGETANEPQAEDNESTFRLPTETFQNWKETKQEYFYVHRELEKILAKSEHEDLYRQIPGERSLVLELKSLALHDAYHIGQIVSLCKMQGAWAGKGSF
;
A
#
# COMPACT_ATOMS: atom_id res chain seq x y z
N MET A 1 10.59 2.05 -14.98
CA MET A 1 9.51 1.04 -15.06
C MET A 1 9.84 0.03 -14.00
N ASN A 2 8.92 -0.19 -13.06
CA ASN A 2 9.22 -0.91 -11.81
C ASN A 2 8.62 -2.31 -11.89
N SER A 3 9.32 -3.29 -11.33
CA SER A 3 8.89 -4.67 -11.19
C SER A 3 7.67 -4.80 -10.29
N ILE A 4 7.01 -5.97 -10.33
CA ILE A 4 5.85 -6.24 -9.48
C ILE A 4 6.20 -6.08 -7.99
N TRP A 5 7.38 -6.54 -7.56
CA TRP A 5 7.80 -6.43 -6.17
C TRP A 5 8.08 -4.97 -5.78
N GLU A 6 8.76 -4.21 -6.63
CA GLU A 6 9.00 -2.77 -6.38
C GLU A 6 7.68 -2.01 -6.23
N LEU A 7 6.68 -2.31 -7.08
CA LEU A 7 5.34 -1.75 -6.96
C LEU A 7 4.66 -2.13 -5.64
N VAL A 8 4.80 -3.37 -5.18
CA VAL A 8 4.25 -3.81 -3.88
C VAL A 8 4.95 -3.10 -2.71
N CYS A 9 6.28 -2.93 -2.75
CA CYS A 9 7.02 -2.18 -1.74
C CYS A 9 6.56 -0.71 -1.68
N HIS A 10 6.36 -0.09 -2.83
CA HIS A 10 5.86 1.28 -2.95
C HIS A 10 4.46 1.44 -2.33
N LEU A 11 3.54 0.54 -2.65
CA LEU A 11 2.20 0.56 -2.06
C LEU A 11 2.24 0.29 -0.54
N LEU A 12 3.08 -0.65 -0.09
CA LEU A 12 3.27 -0.96 1.33
C LEU A 12 3.78 0.27 2.09
N PHE A 13 4.75 1.00 1.53
CA PHE A 13 5.34 2.19 2.15
C PHE A 13 4.27 3.21 2.57
N TYR A 14 3.42 3.65 1.65
CA TYR A 14 2.40 4.66 1.93
C TYR A 14 1.30 4.15 2.86
N LYS A 15 0.90 2.88 2.73
CA LYS A 15 -0.08 2.27 3.64
C LYS A 15 0.44 2.21 5.08
N LYS A 16 1.69 1.77 5.25
CA LYS A 16 2.32 1.65 6.56
C LYS A 16 2.51 3.02 7.20
N ARG A 17 2.95 4.01 6.42
CA ARG A 17 3.06 5.39 6.87
C ARG A 17 1.73 5.94 7.38
N LEU A 18 0.65 5.79 6.60
CA LEU A 18 -0.68 6.26 7.01
C LEU A 18 -1.15 5.55 8.28
N LEU A 19 -1.01 4.22 8.36
CA LEU A 19 -1.41 3.44 9.52
C LEU A 19 -0.69 3.91 10.79
N MET A 20 0.63 4.07 10.73
CA MET A 20 1.43 4.50 11.88
C MET A 20 1.10 5.92 12.33
N ARG A 21 0.89 6.85 11.39
CA ARG A 21 0.46 8.22 11.71
C ARG A 21 -0.93 8.25 12.32
N PHE A 22 -1.85 7.42 11.83
CA PHE A 22 -3.20 7.31 12.39
C PHE A 22 -3.19 6.78 13.84
N LEU A 23 -2.36 5.77 14.12
CA LEU A 23 -2.21 5.19 15.46
C LEU A 23 -1.35 6.04 16.41
N GLY A 24 -0.63 7.04 15.89
CA GLY A 24 0.33 7.83 16.67
C GLY A 24 1.65 7.10 16.97
N GLU A 25 1.91 5.97 16.32
CA GLU A 25 3.08 5.10 16.53
C GLU A 25 4.25 5.48 15.59
N THR A 26 4.64 6.75 15.56
CA THR A 26 5.55 7.28 14.52
C THR A 26 7.04 7.01 14.76
N ALA A 27 7.42 6.36 15.87
CA ALA A 27 8.82 6.08 16.20
C ALA A 27 9.57 5.29 15.11
N ASN A 28 8.87 4.41 14.40
CA ASN A 28 9.42 3.61 13.29
C ASN A 28 8.74 3.94 11.95
N GLU A 29 8.21 5.15 11.79
CA GLU A 29 7.54 5.57 10.55
C GLU A 29 8.49 5.40 9.35
N PRO A 30 8.05 4.73 8.26
CA PRO A 30 8.85 4.62 7.04
C PRO A 30 9.30 5.99 6.52
N GLN A 31 10.60 6.13 6.27
CA GLN A 31 11.21 7.34 5.70
C GLN A 31 11.68 7.08 4.26
N ALA A 32 11.55 8.11 3.44
CA ALA A 32 11.95 8.11 2.04
C ALA A 32 12.44 9.53 1.69
N GLU A 33 13.55 9.62 0.97
CA GLU A 33 14.13 10.91 0.53
C GLU A 33 13.30 11.52 -0.60
N ASP A 34 12.81 10.66 -1.47
CA ASP A 34 11.94 11.00 -2.60
C ASP A 34 10.99 9.83 -2.92
N ASN A 35 10.14 10.03 -3.92
CA ASN A 35 9.21 9.02 -4.39
C ASN A 35 9.93 7.78 -4.95
N GLU A 36 11.06 7.96 -5.64
CA GLU A 36 11.77 6.83 -6.26
C GLU A 36 12.31 5.86 -5.20
N SER A 37 12.76 6.40 -4.07
CA SER A 37 13.32 5.65 -2.95
C SER A 37 12.31 4.73 -2.25
N THR A 38 11.01 4.87 -2.54
CA THR A 38 9.94 4.02 -1.98
C THR A 38 9.74 2.71 -2.76
N PHE A 39 10.31 2.59 -3.97
CA PHE A 39 10.30 1.35 -4.75
C PHE A 39 11.37 0.35 -4.31
N ARG A 40 12.28 0.75 -3.40
CA ARG A 40 13.43 -0.06 -2.97
C ARG A 40 13.00 -1.44 -2.44
N LEU A 41 13.68 -2.46 -2.93
CA LEU A 41 13.52 -3.84 -2.48
C LEU A 41 14.39 -4.14 -1.26
N PRO A 42 13.96 -5.05 -0.37
CA PRO A 42 14.88 -5.74 0.52
C PRO A 42 15.82 -6.67 -0.30
N THR A 43 16.72 -7.39 0.36
CA THR A 43 17.51 -8.43 -0.31
C THR A 43 16.58 -9.40 -1.08
N GLU A 44 16.86 -9.64 -2.36
CA GLU A 44 15.99 -10.42 -3.25
C GLU A 44 16.04 -11.91 -2.91
N THR A 45 15.25 -12.30 -1.92
CA THR A 45 15.05 -13.70 -1.52
C THR A 45 13.58 -14.06 -1.55
N PHE A 46 13.27 -15.34 -1.79
CA PHE A 46 11.90 -15.83 -1.74
C PHE A 46 11.24 -15.57 -0.38
N GLN A 47 12.02 -15.65 0.70
CA GLN A 47 11.55 -15.38 2.06
C GLN A 47 11.16 -13.91 2.22
N ASN A 48 12.00 -12.97 1.79
CA ASN A 48 11.69 -11.53 1.86
C ASN A 48 10.48 -11.16 0.98
N TRP A 49 10.30 -11.83 -0.16
CA TRP A 49 9.09 -11.64 -0.97
C TRP A 49 7.83 -12.10 -0.22
N LYS A 50 7.90 -13.25 0.46
CA LYS A 50 6.79 -13.76 1.28
C LYS A 50 6.46 -12.80 2.43
N GLU A 51 7.47 -12.30 3.12
CA GLU A 51 7.33 -11.33 4.22
C GLU A 51 6.75 -10.00 3.73
N THR A 52 7.25 -9.46 2.61
CA THR A 52 6.71 -8.24 2.00
C THR A 52 5.21 -8.37 1.73
N LYS A 53 4.77 -9.49 1.14
CA LYS A 53 3.34 -9.74 0.91
C LYS A 53 2.55 -9.86 2.20
N GLN A 54 3.07 -10.59 3.19
CA GLN A 54 2.40 -10.75 4.48
C GLN A 54 2.21 -9.42 5.18
N GLU A 55 3.24 -8.58 5.20
CA GLU A 55 3.17 -7.23 5.76
C GLU A 55 2.18 -6.34 4.99
N TYR A 56 2.22 -6.38 3.65
CA TYR A 56 1.25 -5.66 2.82
C TYR A 56 -0.20 -6.03 3.17
N PHE A 57 -0.50 -7.33 3.23
CA PHE A 57 -1.84 -7.79 3.58
C PHE A 57 -2.23 -7.41 5.00
N TYR A 58 -1.32 -7.52 5.96
CA TYR A 58 -1.56 -7.11 7.34
C TYR A 58 -1.93 -5.62 7.42
N VAL A 59 -1.07 -4.74 6.92
CA VAL A 59 -1.30 -3.28 6.96
C VAL A 59 -2.59 -2.90 6.23
N HIS A 60 -2.87 -3.52 5.08
CA HIS A 60 -4.10 -3.29 4.35
C HIS A 60 -5.34 -3.65 5.19
N ARG A 61 -5.32 -4.81 5.88
CA ARG A 61 -6.42 -5.24 6.74
C ARG A 61 -6.59 -4.36 7.97
N GLU A 62 -5.52 -3.81 8.53
CA GLU A 62 -5.64 -2.85 9.63
C GLU A 62 -6.31 -1.54 9.16
N LEU A 63 -5.96 -1.02 7.99
CA LEU A 63 -6.62 0.16 7.42
C LEU A 63 -8.11 -0.11 7.13
N GLU A 64 -8.46 -1.29 6.62
CA GLU A 64 -9.87 -1.69 6.45
C GLU A 64 -10.62 -1.77 7.78
N LYS A 65 -10.00 -2.32 8.84
CA LYS A 65 -10.62 -2.37 10.18
C LYS A 65 -10.84 -0.97 10.75
N ILE A 66 -9.90 -0.05 10.54
CA ILE A 66 -10.05 1.36 10.93
C ILE A 66 -11.27 1.95 10.22
N LEU A 67 -11.36 1.80 8.89
CA LEU A 67 -12.49 2.30 8.12
C LEU A 67 -13.83 1.69 8.59
N ALA A 68 -13.86 0.37 8.82
CA ALA A 68 -15.08 -0.34 9.22
C ALA A 68 -15.59 0.04 10.63
N LYS A 69 -14.71 0.56 11.50
CA LYS A 69 -15.03 0.98 12.87
C LYS A 69 -15.16 2.50 13.02
N SER A 70 -14.82 3.27 11.99
CA SER A 70 -14.83 4.72 12.04
C SER A 70 -16.27 5.24 11.96
N GLU A 71 -16.63 6.10 12.91
CA GLU A 71 -17.86 6.87 12.83
C GLU A 71 -17.69 8.08 11.90
N HIS A 72 -18.78 8.78 11.59
CA HIS A 72 -18.73 9.93 10.69
C HIS A 72 -17.68 10.97 11.09
N GLU A 73 -17.55 11.27 12.38
CA GLU A 73 -16.57 12.24 12.89
C GLU A 73 -15.13 11.78 12.71
N ASP A 74 -14.86 10.47 12.89
CA ASP A 74 -13.52 9.88 12.69
C ASP A 74 -13.05 10.02 11.25
N LEU A 75 -13.96 9.90 10.28
CA LEU A 75 -13.67 10.03 8.86
C LEU A 75 -13.13 11.43 8.50
N TYR A 76 -13.60 12.48 9.17
CA TYR A 76 -13.15 13.87 8.93
C TYR A 76 -12.04 14.33 9.86
N ARG A 77 -11.66 13.50 10.86
CA ARG A 77 -10.54 13.78 11.75
C ARG A 77 -9.25 13.91 10.95
N GLN A 78 -8.49 14.97 11.23
CA GLN A 78 -7.16 15.19 10.66
C GLN A 78 -6.15 14.19 11.21
N ILE A 79 -5.34 13.61 10.32
CA ILE A 79 -4.22 12.76 10.69
C ILE A 79 -2.95 13.64 10.74
N PRO A 80 -2.13 13.56 11.80
CA PRO A 80 -0.92 14.37 11.89
C PRO A 80 0.00 14.22 10.67
N GLY A 81 0.31 15.35 10.01
CA GLY A 81 1.14 15.37 8.81
C GLY A 81 0.47 14.91 7.51
N GLU A 82 -0.84 14.68 7.53
CA GLU A 82 -1.67 14.23 6.40
C GLU A 82 -3.00 15.01 6.38
N ARG A 83 -3.92 14.64 5.47
CA ARG A 83 -5.31 15.16 5.45
C ARG A 83 -6.21 14.36 6.40
N SER A 84 -7.52 14.55 6.28
CA SER A 84 -8.51 13.75 7.00
C SER A 84 -8.49 12.28 6.59
N LEU A 85 -8.84 11.38 7.51
CA LEU A 85 -8.86 9.92 7.29
C LEU A 85 -9.55 9.52 5.97
N VAL A 86 -10.73 10.06 5.68
CA VAL A 86 -11.48 9.74 4.46
C VAL A 86 -10.76 10.15 3.18
N LEU A 87 -10.05 11.28 3.20
CA LEU A 87 -9.31 11.78 2.05
C LEU A 87 -8.07 10.93 1.80
N GLU A 88 -7.38 10.50 2.87
CA GLU A 88 -6.21 9.64 2.73
C GLU A 88 -6.56 8.23 2.29
N LEU A 89 -7.60 7.61 2.87
CA LEU A 89 -8.06 6.29 2.43
C LEU A 89 -8.51 6.30 0.97
N LYS A 90 -9.23 7.35 0.54
CA LYS A 90 -9.57 7.55 -0.88
C LYS A 90 -8.32 7.70 -1.74
N SER A 91 -7.34 8.48 -1.29
CA SER A 91 -6.07 8.68 -1.99
C SER A 91 -5.32 7.36 -2.17
N LEU A 92 -5.22 6.55 -1.12
CA LEU A 92 -4.62 5.22 -1.17
C LEU A 92 -5.37 4.28 -2.13
N ALA A 93 -6.70 4.28 -2.12
CA ALA A 93 -7.48 3.43 -3.02
C ALA A 93 -7.25 3.78 -4.51
N LEU A 94 -7.19 5.07 -4.84
CA LEU A 94 -6.88 5.53 -6.20
C LEU A 94 -5.44 5.17 -6.61
N HIS A 95 -4.50 5.34 -5.69
CA HIS A 95 -3.10 4.98 -5.87
C HIS A 95 -2.92 3.47 -6.10
N ASP A 96 -3.56 2.63 -5.28
CA ASP A 96 -3.60 1.18 -5.47
C ASP A 96 -4.16 0.82 -6.85
N ALA A 97 -5.28 1.41 -7.25
CA ALA A 97 -5.91 1.11 -8.54
C ALA A 97 -4.97 1.42 -9.73
N TYR A 98 -4.23 2.53 -9.66
CA TYR A 98 -3.23 2.89 -10.66
C TYR A 98 -2.13 1.83 -10.78
N HIS A 99 -1.50 1.46 -9.65
CA HIS A 99 -0.39 0.50 -9.65
C HIS A 99 -0.83 -0.95 -9.88
N ILE A 100 -2.06 -1.32 -9.49
CA ILE A 100 -2.66 -2.61 -9.88
C ILE A 100 -2.75 -2.72 -11.41
N GLY A 101 -3.10 -1.63 -12.10
CA GLY A 101 -3.08 -1.60 -13.56
C GLY A 101 -1.70 -1.92 -14.15
N GLN A 102 -0.63 -1.40 -13.52
CA GLN A 102 0.75 -1.73 -13.90
C GLN A 102 1.10 -3.19 -13.61
N ILE A 103 0.75 -3.70 -12.41
CA ILE A 103 0.97 -5.11 -12.04
C ILE A 103 0.27 -6.06 -13.01
N VAL A 104 -1.01 -5.81 -13.33
CA VAL A 104 -1.76 -6.61 -14.30
C VAL A 104 -1.11 -6.58 -15.68
N SER A 105 -0.64 -5.42 -16.13
CA SER A 105 0.06 -5.27 -17.40
C SER A 105 1.35 -6.09 -17.43
N LEU A 106 2.17 -6.02 -16.36
CA LEU A 106 3.39 -6.82 -16.21
C LEU A 106 3.10 -8.33 -16.18
N CYS A 107 2.05 -8.76 -15.47
CA CYS A 107 1.62 -10.16 -15.44
C CYS A 107 1.22 -10.67 -16.83
N LYS A 108 0.48 -9.86 -17.61
CA LYS A 108 0.10 -10.19 -18.99
C LYS A 108 1.32 -10.30 -19.90
N MET A 109 2.26 -9.34 -19.81
CA MET A 109 3.51 -9.36 -20.59
C MET A 109 4.38 -10.58 -20.27
N GLN A 110 4.38 -11.06 -19.03
CA GLN A 110 5.12 -12.25 -18.60
C GLN A 110 4.39 -13.58 -18.88
N GLY A 111 3.17 -13.54 -19.46
CA GLY A 111 2.35 -14.75 -19.64
C GLY A 111 1.85 -15.37 -18.33
N ALA A 112 2.06 -14.69 -17.19
CA ALA A 112 1.66 -15.15 -15.87
C ALA A 112 0.20 -14.82 -15.54
N TRP A 113 -0.48 -14.05 -16.39
CA TRP A 113 -1.91 -13.77 -16.23
C TRP A 113 -2.73 -15.01 -16.60
N ALA A 114 -3.28 -15.69 -15.58
CA ALA A 114 -4.23 -16.77 -15.76
C ALA A 114 -5.54 -16.20 -16.34
N GLY A 115 -5.58 -16.01 -17.65
CA GLY A 115 -6.78 -15.65 -18.38
C GLY A 115 -7.81 -16.79 -18.31
N LYS A 116 -8.71 -16.73 -17.33
CA LYS A 116 -10.07 -17.25 -17.52
C LYS A 116 -11.02 -16.08 -17.30
N GLY A 117 -11.39 -15.45 -18.41
CA GLY A 117 -12.51 -14.54 -18.41
C GLY A 117 -13.80 -15.33 -18.17
N SER A 118 -14.55 -14.94 -17.16
CA SER A 118 -15.99 -15.08 -17.14
C SER A 118 -16.54 -13.85 -16.41
N PHE A 119 -17.37 -13.10 -17.11
CA PHE A 119 -18.22 -12.05 -16.53
C PHE A 119 -19.29 -12.68 -15.64
#